data_AF-A0A8D3CR52-F1
#
_entry.id   AF-A0A8D3CR52-F1
#
_cell.length_a   1.000
_cell.length_b   1.000
_cell.length_c   1.000
_cell.angle_alpha   90.00
_cell.angle_beta   90.00
_cell.angle_gamma   90.00
#
_symmetry.space_group_name_H-M   'P 1'
#
loop_
_entity.id
_entity.type
_entity.pdbx_description
1 polymer ?
#
loop_
_entity_poly.entity_id
_entity_poly.type
_entity_poly.pdbx_seq_one_letter_code
_entity_poly.pdbx_strand_id
1 'polypeptide(L)'
;FPQPPKNKGSSKQPAKVKTPTLIDGLTKEEMSKEQLEEHIVSLREELDREREERNYFQLERDRMHSFWENTERQLQELQAQRKNLYSDIEEDEWRHQVEIKVYKQKMKHLLCEHQNTICELEADGLVSTEERHKEQKQLETKLREEMRAIKIDTQQISNENLVKELELKHDEEMTKARISLEKKLAETEATYEKKMTLLRQELENLRKNETSEREDQWNSHIAGLTEDHDKALRDANELVNRMMHQVLDVSDSLKTQMKEMKTKQQEKEKDVITVLPDNKRLAELLLKVEEEITGIEKKLKNNVKKKVVCVDAREFPLVVMLCVLTTICCVCVCVCVCVCLTQLQLERDELYKTYSESIEKVQHKAGLKSVQLDTKLTALTDVLEKTHAQLHSVLSATNMDQTALAEVANKIQENLDSSNNSIKVLQYKKAQISKVSGLFMY
;
A
#
# COMPACT_ATOMS: atom_id res chain seq x y z
N PHE A 1 37.83 106.52 -79.40
CA PHE A 1 37.70 107.96 -79.14
C PHE A 1 38.61 108.28 -77.97
N PRO A 2 39.72 109.01 -78.19
CA PRO A 2 39.68 110.44 -78.53
C PRO A 2 40.41 110.79 -79.85
N GLN A 3 39.98 111.91 -80.43
CA GLN A 3 40.56 112.57 -81.61
C GLN A 3 41.82 113.38 -81.23
N PRO A 4 42.80 113.56 -82.13
CA PRO A 4 43.90 114.50 -81.95
C PRO A 4 43.48 115.92 -82.42
N PRO A 5 43.95 117.01 -81.78
CA PRO A 5 43.71 118.34 -82.32
C PRO A 5 44.67 118.62 -83.49
N LYS A 6 44.06 119.13 -84.56
CA LYS A 6 44.69 119.57 -85.81
C LYS A 6 45.46 120.88 -85.60
N ASN A 7 46.62 120.95 -86.24
CA ASN A 7 47.36 122.17 -86.59
C ASN A 7 46.45 123.31 -87.08
N LYS A 8 46.79 124.56 -86.71
CA LYS A 8 46.87 125.73 -87.61
C LYS A 8 47.25 126.99 -86.82
N GLY A 9 48.31 127.66 -87.25
CA GLY A 9 48.73 128.94 -86.68
C GLY A 9 49.96 129.50 -87.37
N SER A 10 49.86 129.68 -88.69
CA SER A 10 50.82 130.44 -89.48
C SER A 10 50.84 131.90 -89.03
N SER A 11 51.91 132.35 -88.36
CA SER A 11 52.25 133.77 -88.25
C SER A 11 53.32 134.11 -89.28
N LYS A 12 52.96 135.03 -90.17
CA LYS A 12 53.86 135.68 -91.13
C LYS A 12 54.85 136.59 -90.38
N GLN A 13 56.04 136.65 -90.95
CA GLN A 13 57.24 137.43 -90.63
C GLN A 13 57.03 138.84 -90.06
N PRO A 14 58.12 139.41 -89.50
CA PRO A 14 58.70 140.57 -90.16
C PRO A 14 60.10 140.29 -90.66
N ALA A 15 60.35 140.68 -91.91
CA ALA A 15 61.67 140.70 -92.53
C ALA A 15 62.61 141.56 -91.69
N LYS A 16 63.54 140.92 -90.98
CA LYS A 16 64.67 141.58 -90.34
C LYS A 16 65.85 141.45 -91.30
N VAL A 17 66.16 142.59 -91.92
CA VAL A 17 67.45 143.02 -92.48
C VAL A 17 68.51 141.91 -92.53
N LYS A 18 68.89 141.51 -93.75
CA LYS A 18 70.16 140.82 -94.00
C LYS A 18 71.29 141.74 -93.52
N THR A 19 71.74 141.55 -92.30
CA THR A 19 73.09 141.92 -91.89
C THR A 19 74.05 141.12 -92.79
N PRO A 20 75.18 141.70 -93.24
CA PRO A 20 76.18 140.94 -93.98
C PRO A 20 76.56 139.74 -93.12
N THR A 21 76.49 138.54 -93.71
CA THR A 21 77.06 137.34 -93.09
C THR A 21 78.56 137.55 -93.03
N LEU A 22 79.01 138.07 -91.90
CA LEU A 22 80.39 138.27 -91.55
C LEU A 22 81.00 136.88 -91.39
N ILE A 23 81.82 136.52 -92.36
CA ILE A 23 82.59 135.28 -92.34
C ILE A 23 83.95 135.67 -91.77
N ASP A 24 84.21 135.27 -90.53
CA ASP A 24 85.46 135.51 -89.79
C ASP A 24 85.99 136.96 -89.89
N GLY A 25 85.10 137.95 -89.74
CA GLY A 25 85.50 139.36 -89.70
C GLY A 25 85.60 140.08 -91.07
N LEU A 26 85.43 139.39 -92.21
CA LEU A 26 85.65 139.97 -93.54
C LEU A 26 84.48 139.77 -94.52
N THR A 27 84.36 140.69 -95.49
CA THR A 27 83.33 140.66 -96.53
C THR A 27 83.77 139.83 -97.74
N LYS A 28 82.80 139.20 -98.42
CA LYS A 28 83.00 138.20 -99.50
C LYS A 28 83.83 138.69 -100.70
N GLU A 29 84.07 140.00 -100.79
CA GLU A 29 84.71 140.69 -101.90
C GLU A 29 86.19 141.06 -101.61
N GLU A 30 86.67 140.83 -100.38
CA GLU A 30 88.07 141.13 -99.95
C GLU A 30 88.92 139.86 -99.69
N MET A 31 88.30 138.69 -99.73
CA MET A 31 88.97 137.40 -99.51
C MET A 31 89.62 136.92 -100.83
N SER A 32 90.91 136.59 -100.80
CA SER A 32 91.62 135.96 -101.93
C SER A 32 90.90 134.66 -102.37
N LYS A 33 90.98 134.30 -103.66
CA LYS A 33 90.39 133.06 -104.19
C LYS A 33 90.79 131.83 -103.34
N GLU A 34 92.04 131.78 -102.90
CA GLU A 34 92.56 130.71 -102.02
C GLU A 34 91.90 130.73 -100.63
N GLN A 35 91.66 131.90 -100.04
CA GLN A 35 91.01 132.03 -98.73
C GLN A 35 89.51 131.68 -98.79
N LEU A 36 88.84 131.97 -99.91
CA LEU A 36 87.47 131.53 -100.15
C LEU A 36 87.40 130.00 -100.36
N GLU A 37 88.38 129.42 -101.05
CA GLU A 37 88.49 127.97 -101.23
C GLU A 37 88.76 127.24 -99.91
N GLU A 38 89.67 127.74 -99.07
CA GLU A 38 89.90 127.25 -97.71
C GLU A 38 88.65 127.34 -96.84
N HIS A 39 87.94 128.47 -96.83
CA HIS A 39 86.71 128.60 -96.07
C HIS A 39 85.60 127.66 -96.57
N ILE A 40 85.52 127.39 -97.87
CA ILE A 40 84.61 126.37 -98.43
C ILE A 40 85.01 124.98 -97.96
N VAL A 41 86.30 124.67 -97.88
CA VAL A 41 86.79 123.39 -97.33
C VAL A 41 86.46 123.29 -95.84
N SER A 42 86.73 124.32 -95.04
CA SER A 42 86.37 124.35 -93.61
C SER A 42 84.87 124.18 -93.37
N LEU A 43 84.01 124.84 -94.14
CA LEU A 43 82.55 124.66 -94.06
C LEU A 43 82.10 123.24 -94.47
N ARG A 44 82.78 122.61 -95.43
CA ARG A 44 82.48 121.22 -95.81
C ARG A 44 82.91 120.24 -94.73
N GLU A 45 84.09 120.45 -94.16
CA GLU A 45 84.58 119.68 -93.01
C GLU A 45 83.69 119.86 -91.78
N GLU A 46 83.19 121.07 -91.52
CA GLU A 46 82.20 121.34 -90.48
C GLU A 46 80.87 120.63 -90.77
N LEU A 47 80.38 120.70 -92.00
CA LEU A 47 79.15 120.01 -92.39
C LEU A 47 79.27 118.48 -92.27
N ASP A 48 80.42 117.92 -92.66
CA ASP A 48 80.68 116.48 -92.55
C ASP A 48 80.89 116.06 -91.09
N ARG A 49 81.58 116.86 -90.26
CA ARG A 49 81.62 116.67 -88.80
C ARG A 49 80.22 116.69 -88.18
N GLU A 50 79.39 117.68 -88.50
CA GLU A 50 78.01 117.74 -88.01
C GLU A 50 77.16 116.55 -88.49
N ARG A 51 77.42 116.02 -89.69
CA ARG A 51 76.75 114.80 -90.19
C ARG A 51 77.19 113.57 -89.42
N GLU A 52 78.49 113.42 -89.17
CA GLU A 52 79.06 112.33 -88.37
C GLU A 52 78.53 112.37 -86.93
N GLU A 53 78.49 113.55 -86.31
CA GLU A 53 77.91 113.76 -84.98
C GLU A 53 76.43 113.39 -84.95
N ARG A 54 75.63 113.86 -85.93
CA ARG A 54 74.21 113.46 -86.04
C ARG A 54 74.04 111.95 -86.19
N ASN A 55 74.86 111.31 -87.02
CA ASN A 55 74.83 109.86 -87.21
C ASN A 55 75.19 109.13 -85.91
N TYR A 56 76.25 109.58 -85.23
CA TYR A 56 76.67 109.05 -83.94
C TYR A 56 75.56 109.17 -82.89
N PHE A 57 74.95 110.36 -82.73
CA PHE A 57 73.83 110.56 -81.80
C PHE A 57 72.58 109.77 -82.18
N GLN A 58 72.35 109.51 -83.48
CA GLN A 58 71.26 108.65 -83.93
C GLN A 58 71.51 107.19 -83.57
N LEU A 59 72.71 106.66 -83.83
CA LEU A 59 73.09 105.31 -83.44
C LEU A 59 73.04 105.13 -81.92
N GLU A 60 73.51 106.12 -81.15
CA GLU A 60 73.45 106.06 -79.68
C GLU A 60 72.00 106.12 -79.18
N ARG A 61 71.13 106.92 -79.81
CA ARG A 61 69.69 106.94 -79.50
C ARG A 61 69.04 105.59 -79.79
N ASP A 62 69.28 104.99 -80.96
CA ASP A 62 68.70 103.71 -81.36
C ASP A 62 69.22 102.56 -80.48
N ARG A 63 70.50 102.64 -80.09
CA ARG A 63 71.10 101.75 -79.10
C ARG A 63 70.43 101.89 -77.74
N MET A 64 70.23 103.11 -77.24
CA MET A 64 69.52 103.36 -75.98
C MET A 64 68.05 102.88 -76.05
N HIS A 65 67.36 103.09 -77.17
CA HIS A 65 65.99 102.60 -77.37
C HIS A 65 65.95 101.07 -77.38
N SER A 66 66.86 100.41 -78.10
CA SER A 66 66.95 98.95 -78.13
C SER A 66 67.24 98.38 -76.73
N PHE A 67 68.13 99.01 -75.96
CA PHE A 67 68.35 98.65 -74.57
C PHE A 67 67.09 98.83 -73.73
N TRP A 68 66.39 99.95 -73.88
CA TRP A 68 65.16 100.22 -73.14
C TRP A 68 64.04 99.22 -73.50
N GLU A 69 63.82 98.90 -74.77
CA GLU A 69 62.83 97.90 -75.18
C GLU A 69 63.18 96.51 -74.67
N ASN A 70 64.47 96.14 -74.67
CA ASN A 70 64.92 94.87 -74.13
C ASN A 70 64.74 94.77 -72.61
N THR A 71 65.12 95.82 -71.86
CA THR A 71 64.94 95.84 -70.41
C THR A 71 63.47 95.90 -70.02
N GLU A 72 62.63 96.60 -70.77
CA GLU A 72 61.18 96.63 -70.58
C GLU A 72 60.55 95.24 -70.81
N ARG A 73 60.92 94.55 -71.91
CA ARG A 73 60.46 93.18 -72.16
C ARG A 73 60.89 92.21 -71.08
N GLN A 74 62.17 92.27 -70.66
CA GLN A 74 62.68 91.44 -69.56
C GLN A 74 61.95 91.73 -68.24
N LEU A 75 61.65 93.00 -67.96
CA LEU A 75 60.87 93.38 -66.80
C LEU A 75 59.45 92.79 -66.87
N GLN A 76 58.79 92.86 -68.03
CA GLN A 76 57.46 92.28 -68.23
C GLN A 76 57.47 90.75 -68.09
N GLU A 77 58.47 90.06 -68.65
CA GLU A 77 58.66 88.62 -68.50
C GLU A 77 58.86 88.22 -67.04
N LEU A 78 59.75 88.91 -66.32
CA LEU A 78 59.98 88.66 -64.89
C LEU A 78 58.74 88.97 -64.05
N GLN A 79 57.98 90.02 -64.39
CA GLN A 79 56.71 90.31 -63.72
C GLN A 79 55.66 89.23 -63.97
N ALA A 80 55.58 88.68 -65.19
CA ALA A 80 54.69 87.58 -65.53
C ALA A 80 55.09 86.28 -64.82
N GLN A 81 56.38 85.93 -64.84
CA GLN A 81 56.91 84.78 -64.11
C GLN A 81 56.64 84.89 -62.60
N ARG A 82 56.85 86.08 -62.01
CA ARG A 82 56.53 86.33 -60.62
C ARG A 82 55.05 86.12 -60.33
N LYS A 83 54.14 86.60 -61.19
CA LYS A 83 52.69 86.37 -61.04
C LYS A 83 52.33 84.88 -61.14
N ASN A 84 52.92 84.16 -62.08
CA ASN A 84 52.71 82.71 -62.21
C ASN A 84 53.18 81.98 -60.95
N LEU A 85 54.37 82.30 -60.44
CA LEU A 85 54.88 81.72 -59.19
C LEU A 85 53.96 82.00 -58.00
N TYR A 86 53.40 83.21 -57.88
CA TYR A 86 52.41 83.49 -56.84
C TYR A 86 51.13 82.65 -57.03
N SER A 87 50.65 82.49 -58.26
CA SER A 87 49.50 81.63 -58.57
C SER A 87 49.78 80.16 -58.23
N ASP A 88 50.97 79.66 -58.55
CA ASP A 88 51.38 78.28 -58.24
C ASP A 88 51.45 78.04 -56.73
N ILE A 89 51.98 79.01 -55.96
CA ILE A 89 51.98 78.98 -54.49
C ILE A 89 50.55 78.93 -53.95
N GLU A 90 49.65 79.79 -54.45
CA GLU A 90 48.25 79.80 -54.03
C GLU A 90 47.53 78.48 -54.35
N GLU A 91 47.80 77.89 -55.51
CA GLU A 91 47.25 76.58 -55.90
C GLU A 91 47.76 75.45 -55.00
N ASP A 92 49.06 75.42 -54.69
CA ASP A 92 49.65 74.42 -53.80
C ASP A 92 49.11 74.56 -52.37
N GLU A 93 48.97 75.78 -51.87
CA GLU A 93 48.30 76.03 -50.59
C GLU A 93 46.86 75.52 -50.59
N TRP A 94 46.11 75.74 -51.66
CA TRP A 94 44.75 75.23 -51.80
C TRP A 94 44.73 73.69 -51.85
N ARG A 95 45.62 73.07 -52.62
CA ARG A 95 45.79 71.60 -52.69
C ARG A 95 46.07 71.02 -51.30
N HIS A 96 47.04 71.58 -50.57
CA HIS A 96 47.37 71.14 -49.22
C HIS A 96 46.20 71.32 -48.24
N GLN A 97 45.43 72.40 -48.32
CA GLN A 97 44.24 72.57 -47.49
C GLN A 97 43.18 71.50 -47.76
N VAL A 98 42.99 71.10 -49.02
CA VAL A 98 42.07 70.01 -49.39
C VAL A 98 42.58 68.68 -48.88
N GLU A 99 43.87 68.38 -49.05
CA GLU A 99 44.51 67.16 -48.53
C GLU A 99 44.34 67.03 -47.02
N ILE A 100 44.59 68.10 -46.26
CA ILE A 100 44.37 68.13 -44.80
C ILE A 100 42.91 67.79 -44.46
N LYS A 101 41.94 68.34 -45.20
CA LYS A 101 40.51 68.04 -44.99
C LYS A 101 40.20 66.56 -45.29
N VAL A 102 40.76 66.01 -46.36
CA VAL A 102 40.60 64.58 -46.72
C VAL A 102 41.22 63.68 -45.65
N TYR A 103 42.45 63.95 -45.22
CA TYR A 103 43.10 63.18 -44.15
C TYR A 103 42.34 63.26 -42.83
N LYS A 104 41.81 64.44 -42.49
CA LYS A 104 40.95 64.61 -41.31
C LYS A 104 39.68 63.76 -41.40
N GLN A 105 39.05 63.69 -42.59
CA GLN A 105 37.87 62.86 -42.79
C GLN A 105 38.21 61.36 -42.75
N LYS A 106 39.32 60.94 -43.35
CA LYS A 106 39.82 59.55 -43.27
C LYS A 106 40.08 59.13 -41.82
N MET A 107 40.74 59.99 -41.05
CA MET A 107 40.98 59.74 -39.62
C MET A 107 39.66 59.59 -38.84
N LYS A 108 38.69 60.47 -39.07
CA LYS A 108 37.35 60.35 -38.45
C LYS A 108 36.68 59.03 -38.82
N HIS A 109 36.71 58.63 -40.09
CA HIS A 109 36.11 57.40 -40.55
C HIS A 109 36.75 56.17 -39.89
N LEU A 110 38.09 56.08 -39.88
CA LEU A 110 38.83 55.00 -39.22
C LEU A 110 38.50 54.91 -37.73
N LEU A 111 38.42 56.05 -37.02
CA LEU A 111 38.03 56.06 -35.62
C LEU A 111 36.59 55.56 -35.41
N CYS A 112 35.65 55.96 -36.27
CA CYS A 112 34.28 55.45 -36.23
C CYS A 112 34.21 53.94 -36.53
N GLU A 113 34.97 53.44 -37.50
CA GLU A 113 35.03 52.02 -37.83
C GLU A 113 35.61 51.20 -36.67
N HIS A 114 36.71 51.66 -36.06
CA HIS A 114 37.29 51.02 -34.89
C HIS A 114 36.31 51.03 -33.71
N GLN A 115 35.65 52.16 -33.45
CA GLN A 115 34.65 52.24 -32.39
C GLN A 115 33.48 51.28 -32.65
N ASN A 116 32.97 51.20 -33.88
CA ASN A 116 31.92 50.27 -34.25
C ASN A 116 32.35 48.82 -34.06
N THR A 117 33.56 48.46 -34.52
CA THR A 117 34.13 47.11 -34.36
C THR A 117 34.25 46.74 -32.89
N ILE A 118 34.71 47.68 -32.04
CA ILE A 118 34.77 47.47 -30.59
C ILE A 118 33.37 47.23 -30.03
N CYS A 119 32.39 48.08 -30.38
CA CYS A 119 31.01 47.93 -29.91
C CYS A 119 30.37 46.60 -30.37
N GLU A 120 30.64 46.15 -31.60
CA GLU A 120 30.19 44.86 -32.12
C GLU A 120 30.81 43.69 -31.34
N LEU A 121 32.12 43.71 -31.11
CA LEU A 121 32.81 42.68 -30.32
C LEU A 121 32.35 42.66 -28.86
N GLU A 122 32.10 43.82 -28.26
CA GLU A 122 31.53 43.93 -26.92
C GLU A 122 30.12 43.35 -26.87
N ALA A 123 29.27 43.66 -27.86
CA ALA A 123 27.92 43.11 -27.96
C ALA A 123 27.92 41.59 -28.15
N ASP A 124 28.76 41.07 -29.06
CA ASP A 124 28.91 39.63 -29.29
C ASP A 124 29.44 38.91 -28.03
N GLY A 125 30.37 39.54 -27.31
CA GLY A 125 30.86 39.04 -26.02
C GLY A 125 29.75 38.96 -24.95
N LEU A 126 28.90 39.98 -24.86
CA LEU A 126 27.74 39.98 -23.95
C LEU A 126 26.71 38.92 -24.33
N VAL A 127 26.40 38.77 -25.63
CA VAL A 127 25.47 37.73 -26.10
C VAL A 127 26.03 36.33 -25.80
N SER A 128 27.29 36.07 -26.13
CA SER A 128 27.94 34.77 -25.87
C SER A 128 28.00 34.42 -24.38
N THR A 129 28.26 35.40 -23.51
CA THR A 129 28.27 35.18 -22.05
C THR A 129 26.88 34.92 -21.50
N GLU A 130 25.86 35.64 -21.98
CA GLU A 130 24.46 35.42 -21.58
C GLU A 130 23.95 34.05 -22.05
N GLU A 131 24.27 33.64 -23.27
CA GLU A 131 23.95 32.30 -23.79
C GLU A 131 24.59 31.20 -22.94
N ARG A 132 25.90 31.31 -22.66
CA ARG A 132 26.60 30.36 -21.78
C ARG A 132 25.98 30.31 -20.38
N HIS A 133 25.59 31.46 -19.83
CA HIS A 133 24.94 31.53 -18.52
C HIS A 133 23.56 30.85 -18.54
N LYS A 134 22.77 31.04 -19.61
CA LYS A 134 21.50 30.33 -19.80
C LYS A 134 21.70 28.82 -19.89
N GLU A 135 22.67 28.34 -20.67
CA GLU A 135 23.01 26.92 -20.79
C GLU A 135 23.43 26.33 -19.45
N GLN A 136 24.33 27.01 -18.73
CA GLN A 136 24.74 26.60 -17.38
C GLN A 136 23.54 26.50 -16.43
N LYS A 137 22.67 27.52 -16.42
CA LYS A 137 21.47 27.51 -15.58
C LYS A 137 20.55 26.33 -15.91
N GLN A 138 20.37 26.01 -17.19
CA GLN A 138 19.59 24.85 -17.63
C GLN A 138 20.21 23.53 -17.17
N LEU A 139 21.53 23.38 -17.29
CA LEU A 139 22.24 22.19 -16.81
C LEU A 139 22.14 22.05 -15.29
N GLU A 140 22.30 23.14 -14.54
CA GLU A 140 22.12 23.14 -13.09
C GLU A 140 20.69 22.77 -12.69
N THR A 141 19.67 23.26 -13.39
CA THR A 141 18.27 22.88 -13.11
C THR A 141 18.04 21.39 -13.36
N LYS A 142 18.54 20.84 -14.47
CA LYS A 142 18.45 19.40 -14.78
C LYS A 142 19.16 18.56 -13.73
N LEU A 143 20.37 18.94 -13.33
CA LEU A 143 21.13 18.24 -12.29
C LEU A 143 20.40 18.26 -10.94
N ARG A 144 19.78 19.40 -10.57
CA ARG A 144 18.95 19.49 -9.34
C ARG A 144 17.68 18.64 -9.42
N GLU A 145 17.10 18.47 -10.60
CA GLU A 145 15.95 17.59 -10.83
C GLU A 145 16.35 16.11 -10.73
N GLU A 146 17.42 15.70 -11.40
CA GLU A 146 17.98 14.35 -11.32
C GLU A 146 18.39 13.98 -9.90
N MET A 147 19.06 14.88 -9.18
CA MET A 147 19.45 14.64 -7.79
C MET A 147 18.23 14.48 -6.86
N ARG A 148 17.15 15.24 -7.11
CA ARG A 148 15.88 15.08 -6.38
C ARG A 148 15.22 13.73 -6.71
N ALA A 149 15.20 13.34 -7.99
CA ALA A 149 14.66 12.06 -8.42
C ALA A 149 15.41 10.88 -7.77
N ILE A 150 16.75 10.87 -7.85
CA ILE A 150 17.59 9.83 -7.22
C ILE A 150 17.36 9.77 -5.71
N LYS A 151 17.21 10.92 -5.03
CA LYS A 151 16.94 10.96 -3.59
C LYS A 151 15.58 10.34 -3.24
N ILE A 152 14.55 10.63 -4.04
CA ILE A 152 13.21 10.04 -3.88
C ILE A 152 13.28 8.52 -4.11
N ASP A 153 13.91 8.07 -5.19
CA ASP A 153 14.04 6.65 -5.52
C ASP A 153 14.81 5.89 -4.43
N THR A 154 15.91 6.46 -3.93
CA THR A 154 16.70 5.88 -2.84
C THR A 154 15.86 5.75 -1.56
N GLN A 155 15.09 6.80 -1.23
CA GLN A 155 14.21 6.77 -0.05
C GLN A 155 13.06 5.78 -0.24
N GLN A 156 12.51 5.67 -1.44
CA GLN A 156 11.47 4.70 -1.77
C GLN A 156 12.00 3.27 -1.62
N ILE A 157 13.16 2.95 -2.18
CA ILE A 157 13.80 1.62 -2.03
C ILE A 157 14.07 1.31 -0.55
N SER A 158 14.55 2.29 0.22
CA SER A 158 14.74 2.14 1.67
C SER A 158 13.43 1.81 2.41
N ASN A 159 12.36 2.54 2.07
CA ASN A 159 11.03 2.29 2.65
C ASN A 159 10.47 0.93 2.22
N GLU A 160 10.61 0.54 0.96
CA GLU A 160 10.21 -0.78 0.46
C GLU A 160 10.96 -1.92 1.17
N ASN A 161 12.26 -1.75 1.41
CA ASN A 161 13.06 -2.72 2.18
C ASN A 161 12.60 -2.80 3.64
N LEU A 162 12.27 -1.66 4.26
CA LEU A 162 11.72 -1.63 5.63
C LEU A 162 10.36 -2.35 5.70
N VAL A 163 9.48 -2.12 4.72
CA VAL A 163 8.18 -2.81 4.64
C VAL A 163 8.38 -4.32 4.49
N LYS A 164 9.26 -4.78 3.58
CA LYS A 164 9.57 -6.20 3.42
C LYS A 164 10.14 -6.82 4.70
N GLU A 165 10.98 -6.10 5.44
CA GLU A 165 11.50 -6.58 6.72
C GLU A 165 10.40 -6.70 7.78
N LEU A 166 9.46 -5.74 7.83
CA LEU A 166 8.31 -5.78 8.72
C LEU A 166 7.34 -6.91 8.36
N GLU A 167 7.08 -7.14 7.08
CA GLU A 167 6.26 -8.25 6.58
C GLU A 167 6.89 -9.60 6.98
N LEU A 168 8.20 -9.76 6.79
CA LEU A 168 8.90 -10.99 7.17
C LEU A 168 8.84 -11.24 8.69
N LYS A 169 9.04 -10.19 9.50
CA LYS A 169 8.87 -10.29 10.97
C LYS A 169 7.45 -10.66 11.36
N HIS A 170 6.46 -10.06 10.69
CA HIS A 170 5.06 -10.40 10.93
C HIS A 170 4.78 -11.88 10.60
N ASP A 171 5.25 -12.38 9.47
CA ASP A 171 5.10 -13.79 9.08
C ASP A 171 5.79 -14.73 10.08
N GLU A 172 6.98 -14.38 10.59
CA GLU A 172 7.66 -15.12 11.65
C GLU A 172 6.87 -15.13 12.97
N GLU A 173 6.26 -14.01 13.36
CA GLU A 173 5.41 -13.94 14.55
C GLU A 173 4.12 -14.73 14.37
N MET A 174 3.48 -14.65 13.20
CA MET A 174 2.28 -15.39 12.85
C MET A 174 2.53 -16.89 12.83
N THR A 175 3.66 -17.34 12.28
CA THR A 175 4.06 -18.76 12.30
C THR A 175 4.34 -19.24 13.73
N LYS A 176 5.06 -18.46 14.56
CA LYS A 176 5.27 -18.77 15.99
C LYS A 176 3.94 -18.88 16.74
N ALA A 177 3.02 -17.93 16.53
CA ALA A 177 1.70 -17.95 17.13
C ALA A 177 0.90 -19.19 16.71
N ARG A 178 0.91 -19.52 15.41
CA ARG A 178 0.27 -20.72 14.87
C ARG A 178 0.81 -21.99 15.50
N ILE A 179 2.13 -22.18 15.54
CA ILE A 179 2.77 -23.34 16.18
C ILE A 179 2.37 -23.42 17.66
N SER A 180 2.32 -22.30 18.37
CA SER A 180 1.92 -22.27 19.78
C SER A 180 0.46 -22.69 19.99
N LEU A 181 -0.44 -22.31 19.07
CA LEU A 181 -1.85 -22.67 19.10
C LEU A 181 -2.07 -24.13 18.73
N GLU A 182 -1.40 -24.62 17.69
CA GLU A 182 -1.42 -26.03 17.29
C GLU A 182 -0.92 -26.92 18.44
N LYS A 183 0.15 -26.52 19.14
CA LYS A 183 0.63 -27.23 20.33
C LYS A 183 -0.42 -27.27 21.45
N LYS A 184 -1.03 -26.13 21.79
CA LYS A 184 -2.09 -26.07 22.81
C LYS A 184 -3.29 -26.92 22.43
N LEU A 185 -3.68 -26.91 21.15
CA LEU A 185 -4.79 -27.70 20.64
C LEU A 185 -4.48 -29.21 20.77
N ALA A 186 -3.31 -29.66 20.33
CA ALA A 186 -2.86 -31.04 20.48
C ALA A 186 -2.77 -31.47 21.96
N GLU A 187 -2.29 -30.60 22.86
CA GLU A 187 -2.28 -30.86 24.31
C GLU A 187 -3.70 -31.03 24.85
N THR A 188 -4.64 -30.16 24.47
CA THR A 188 -6.04 -30.28 24.90
C THR A 188 -6.69 -31.56 24.36
N GLU A 189 -6.51 -31.88 23.08
CA GLU A 189 -7.01 -33.11 22.46
C GLU A 189 -6.47 -34.34 23.19
N ALA A 190 -5.17 -34.40 23.45
CA ALA A 190 -4.55 -35.50 24.19
C ALA A 190 -5.11 -35.63 25.62
N THR A 191 -5.41 -34.52 26.31
CA THR A 191 -6.04 -34.57 27.64
C THR A 191 -7.47 -35.10 27.58
N TYR A 192 -8.26 -34.71 26.57
CA TYR A 192 -9.62 -35.20 26.41
C TYR A 192 -9.66 -36.66 25.95
N GLU A 193 -8.73 -37.07 25.10
CA GLU A 193 -8.59 -38.46 24.67
C GLU A 193 -8.25 -39.36 25.87
N LYS A 194 -7.32 -38.94 26.74
CA LYS A 194 -7.03 -39.63 28.01
C LYS A 194 -8.25 -39.71 28.93
N LYS A 195 -9.03 -38.63 29.06
CA LYS A 195 -10.27 -38.66 29.86
C LYS A 195 -11.30 -39.62 29.28
N MET A 196 -11.45 -39.64 27.96
CA MET A 196 -12.37 -40.54 27.26
C MET A 196 -11.96 -42.01 27.43
N THR A 197 -10.67 -42.34 27.33
CA THR A 197 -10.19 -43.72 27.55
C THR A 197 -10.36 -44.15 29.00
N LEU A 198 -10.06 -43.28 29.98
CA LEU A 198 -10.31 -43.54 31.40
C LEU A 198 -11.79 -43.79 31.69
N LEU A 199 -12.69 -42.92 31.21
CA LEU A 199 -14.13 -43.12 31.39
C LEU A 199 -14.63 -44.44 30.78
N ARG A 200 -14.12 -44.83 29.60
CA ARG A 200 -14.44 -46.13 29.01
C ARG A 200 -13.95 -47.28 29.89
N GLN A 201 -12.74 -47.19 30.44
CA GLN A 201 -12.19 -48.20 31.36
C GLN A 201 -13.00 -48.27 32.65
N GLU A 202 -13.40 -47.15 33.23
CA GLU A 202 -14.25 -47.09 34.43
C GLU A 202 -15.61 -47.75 34.18
N LEU A 203 -16.29 -47.43 33.08
CA LEU A 203 -17.56 -48.06 32.71
C LEU A 203 -17.42 -49.56 32.46
N GLU A 204 -16.33 -49.99 31.82
CA GLU A 204 -16.05 -51.41 31.61
C GLU A 204 -15.76 -52.14 32.92
N ASN A 205 -15.03 -51.51 33.84
CA ASN A 205 -14.78 -52.06 35.17
C ASN A 205 -16.08 -52.16 35.99
N LEU A 206 -16.95 -51.14 35.93
CA LEU A 206 -18.28 -51.21 36.57
C LEU A 206 -19.10 -52.37 36.01
N ARG A 207 -19.17 -52.53 34.69
CA ARG A 207 -19.87 -53.67 34.07
C ARG A 207 -19.28 -55.02 34.48
N LYS A 208 -17.95 -55.13 34.53
CA LYS A 208 -17.27 -56.35 34.99
C LYS A 208 -17.60 -56.67 36.44
N ASN A 209 -17.56 -55.67 37.32
CA ASN A 209 -17.91 -55.81 38.73
C ASN A 209 -19.37 -56.20 38.91
N GLU A 210 -20.31 -55.55 38.23
CA GLU A 210 -21.74 -55.92 38.27
C GLU A 210 -21.98 -57.35 37.76
N THR A 211 -21.22 -57.77 36.75
CA THR A 211 -21.30 -59.13 36.22
C THR A 211 -20.74 -60.14 37.21
N SER A 212 -19.57 -59.87 37.81
CA SER A 212 -18.97 -60.75 38.82
C SER A 212 -19.81 -60.83 40.09
N GLU A 213 -20.36 -59.72 40.58
CA GLU A 213 -21.27 -59.72 41.74
C GLU A 213 -22.52 -60.55 41.47
N ARG A 214 -23.08 -60.45 40.26
CA ARG A 214 -24.23 -61.28 39.86
C ARG A 214 -23.83 -62.75 39.76
N GLU A 215 -22.68 -63.05 39.17
CA GLU A 215 -22.13 -64.42 39.10
C GLU A 215 -21.91 -64.98 40.51
N ASP A 216 -21.35 -64.22 41.44
CA ASP A 216 -21.14 -64.61 42.84
C ASP A 216 -22.48 -64.87 43.55
N GLN A 217 -23.50 -64.04 43.32
CA GLN A 217 -24.85 -64.26 43.84
C GLN A 217 -25.47 -65.55 43.28
N TRP A 218 -25.36 -65.79 41.98
CA TRP A 218 -25.83 -67.03 41.35
C TRP A 218 -25.07 -68.25 41.87
N ASN A 219 -23.75 -68.16 41.99
CA ASN A 219 -22.91 -69.22 42.53
C ASN A 219 -23.27 -69.53 43.98
N SER A 220 -23.51 -68.50 44.80
CA SER A 220 -23.99 -68.66 46.17
C SER A 220 -25.37 -69.31 46.24
N HIS A 221 -26.30 -68.91 45.36
CA HIS A 221 -27.61 -69.54 45.27
C HIS A 221 -27.53 -71.02 44.84
N ILE A 222 -26.72 -71.33 43.83
CA ILE A 222 -26.46 -72.70 43.37
C ILE A 222 -25.86 -73.53 44.51
N ALA A 223 -24.88 -72.99 45.23
CA ALA A 223 -24.27 -73.66 46.38
C ALA A 223 -25.31 -73.94 47.49
N GLY A 224 -26.16 -72.97 47.81
CA GLY A 224 -27.26 -73.14 48.77
C GLY A 224 -28.26 -74.22 48.34
N LEU A 225 -28.69 -74.20 47.08
CA LEU A 225 -29.59 -75.21 46.52
C LEU A 225 -28.96 -76.61 46.53
N THR A 226 -27.64 -76.69 46.27
CA THR A 226 -26.88 -77.94 46.33
C THR A 226 -26.86 -78.49 47.76
N GLU A 227 -26.61 -77.64 48.77
CA GLU A 227 -26.65 -78.05 50.17
C GLU A 227 -28.06 -78.49 50.61
N ASP A 228 -29.11 -77.78 50.17
CA ASP A 228 -30.50 -78.16 50.44
C ASP A 228 -30.85 -79.51 49.81
N HIS A 229 -30.42 -79.76 48.57
CA HIS A 229 -30.58 -81.06 47.91
C HIS A 229 -29.79 -82.16 48.64
N ASP A 230 -28.54 -81.91 49.01
CA ASP A 230 -27.72 -82.86 49.75
C ASP A 230 -28.34 -83.17 51.12
N LYS A 231 -28.91 -82.17 51.80
CA LYS A 231 -29.66 -82.35 53.04
C LYS A 231 -30.93 -83.18 52.82
N ALA A 232 -31.73 -82.88 51.81
CA ALA A 232 -32.92 -83.67 51.50
C ALA A 232 -32.58 -85.13 51.16
N LEU A 233 -31.46 -85.37 50.47
CA LEU A 233 -30.94 -86.70 50.20
C LEU A 233 -30.48 -87.41 51.49
N ARG A 234 -29.80 -86.70 52.41
CA ARG A 234 -29.45 -87.22 53.73
C ARG A 234 -30.70 -87.59 54.53
N ASP A 235 -31.68 -86.70 54.62
CA ASP A 235 -32.95 -86.92 55.34
C ASP A 235 -33.74 -88.09 54.72
N ALA A 236 -33.79 -88.20 53.39
CA ALA A 236 -34.41 -89.31 52.69
C ALA A 236 -33.68 -90.64 52.98
N ASN A 237 -32.36 -90.64 52.97
CA ASN A 237 -31.57 -91.81 53.35
C ASN A 237 -31.80 -92.21 54.81
N GLU A 238 -31.91 -91.25 55.73
CA GLU A 238 -32.26 -91.53 57.13
C GLU A 238 -33.66 -92.12 57.27
N LEU A 239 -34.64 -91.62 56.52
CA LEU A 239 -35.99 -92.18 56.48
C LEU A 239 -35.98 -93.61 55.93
N VAL A 240 -35.28 -93.85 54.81
CA VAL A 240 -35.12 -95.18 54.22
C VAL A 240 -34.45 -96.12 55.21
N ASN A 241 -33.38 -95.70 55.88
CA ASN A 241 -32.72 -96.49 56.92
C ASN A 241 -33.65 -96.80 58.09
N ARG A 242 -34.47 -95.83 58.53
CA ARG A 242 -35.46 -96.04 59.58
C ARG A 242 -36.56 -97.03 59.16
N MET A 243 -37.08 -96.89 57.94
CA MET A 243 -38.06 -97.84 57.39
C MET A 243 -37.45 -99.23 57.26
N MET A 244 -36.19 -99.32 56.82
CA MET A 244 -35.44 -100.57 56.75
C MET A 244 -35.32 -101.22 58.14
N HIS A 245 -34.96 -100.45 59.17
CA HIS A 245 -34.94 -100.93 60.56
C HIS A 245 -36.32 -101.37 61.05
N GLN A 246 -37.39 -100.62 60.78
CA GLN A 246 -38.76 -101.02 61.13
C GLN A 246 -39.19 -102.31 60.43
N VAL A 247 -38.86 -102.47 59.15
CA VAL A 247 -39.14 -103.69 58.38
C VAL A 247 -38.36 -104.88 58.98
N LEU A 248 -37.11 -104.67 59.38
CA LEU A 248 -36.31 -105.68 60.08
C LEU A 248 -36.92 -106.06 61.44
N ASP A 249 -37.33 -105.07 62.25
CA ASP A 249 -37.98 -105.31 63.55
C ASP A 249 -39.29 -106.08 63.41
N VAL A 250 -40.13 -105.72 62.43
CA VAL A 250 -41.37 -106.46 62.12
C VAL A 250 -41.05 -107.88 61.64
N SER A 251 -40.03 -108.04 60.80
CA SER A 251 -39.56 -109.35 60.35
C SER A 251 -39.11 -110.22 61.54
N ASP A 252 -38.33 -109.68 62.47
CA ASP A 252 -37.86 -110.39 63.66
C ASP A 252 -39.00 -110.70 64.64
N SER A 253 -39.98 -109.79 64.78
CA SER A 253 -41.21 -110.02 65.55
C SER A 253 -42.05 -111.16 64.95
N LEU A 254 -42.30 -111.13 63.64
CA LEU A 254 -43.01 -112.21 62.94
C LEU A 254 -42.25 -113.55 63.03
N LYS A 255 -40.92 -113.52 62.99
CA LYS A 255 -40.08 -114.71 63.19
C LYS A 255 -40.19 -115.26 64.61
N THR A 256 -40.32 -114.39 65.61
CA THR A 256 -40.54 -114.76 67.02
C THR A 256 -41.94 -115.33 67.21
N GLN A 257 -42.98 -114.68 66.66
CA GLN A 257 -44.35 -115.21 66.64
C GLN A 257 -44.44 -116.56 65.92
N MET A 258 -43.71 -116.76 64.82
CA MET A 258 -43.63 -118.05 64.14
C MET A 258 -43.01 -119.13 65.04
N LYS A 259 -41.94 -118.81 65.78
CA LYS A 259 -41.35 -119.75 66.75
C LYS A 259 -42.33 -120.08 67.87
N GLU A 260 -43.04 -119.09 68.39
CA GLU A 260 -44.01 -119.24 69.48
C GLU A 260 -45.27 -120.00 69.04
N MET A 261 -45.77 -119.76 67.83
CA MET A 261 -46.84 -120.53 67.22
C MET A 261 -46.39 -121.98 66.98
N LYS A 262 -45.13 -122.20 66.62
CA LYS A 262 -44.57 -123.54 66.44
C LYS A 262 -44.44 -124.30 67.77
N THR A 263 -44.09 -123.64 68.87
CA THR A 263 -44.09 -124.27 70.20
C THR A 263 -45.50 -124.54 70.71
N LYS A 264 -46.44 -123.61 70.54
CA LYS A 264 -47.87 -123.82 70.87
C LYS A 264 -48.49 -124.95 70.05
N GLN A 265 -48.12 -125.07 68.77
CA GLN A 265 -48.52 -126.20 67.93
C GLN A 265 -47.99 -127.52 68.52
N GLN A 266 -46.72 -127.58 68.90
CA GLN A 266 -46.12 -128.77 69.53
C GLN A 266 -46.76 -129.12 70.89
N GLU A 267 -47.17 -128.13 71.68
CA GLU A 267 -47.90 -128.36 72.94
C GLU A 267 -49.30 -128.94 72.66
N LYS A 268 -50.06 -128.34 71.74
CA LYS A 268 -51.37 -128.90 71.35
C LYS A 268 -51.25 -130.29 70.73
N GLU A 269 -50.18 -130.57 70.02
CA GLU A 269 -49.91 -131.90 69.47
C GLU A 269 -49.67 -132.93 70.59
N LYS A 270 -49.05 -132.54 71.71
CA LYS A 270 -48.94 -133.36 72.92
C LYS A 270 -50.29 -133.56 73.62
N ASP A 271 -51.12 -132.52 73.69
CA ASP A 271 -52.47 -132.62 74.26
C ASP A 271 -53.41 -133.52 73.42
N VAL A 272 -53.23 -133.54 72.10
CA VAL A 272 -53.95 -134.48 71.21
C VAL A 272 -53.53 -135.93 71.49
N ILE A 273 -52.25 -136.17 71.83
CA ILE A 273 -51.74 -137.51 72.18
C ILE A 273 -52.32 -138.00 73.53
N THR A 274 -52.58 -137.11 74.49
CA THR A 274 -53.12 -137.49 75.81
C THR A 274 -54.64 -137.69 75.83
N VAL A 275 -55.39 -137.05 74.91
CA VAL A 275 -56.87 -137.17 74.81
C VAL A 275 -57.32 -138.34 73.90
N LEU A 276 -56.40 -138.92 73.14
CA LEU A 276 -56.65 -140.08 72.26
C LEU A 276 -57.19 -141.36 72.96
N PRO A 277 -56.80 -141.73 74.20
CA PRO A 277 -57.33 -142.90 74.90
C PRO A 277 -58.79 -142.72 75.37
N ASP A 278 -59.16 -141.52 75.79
CA ASP A 278 -60.51 -141.21 76.28
C ASP A 278 -61.54 -141.16 75.14
N ASN A 279 -61.13 -140.73 73.94
CA ASN A 279 -61.96 -140.80 72.74
C ASN A 279 -62.23 -142.24 72.25
N LYS A 280 -61.32 -143.20 72.52
CA LYS A 280 -61.59 -144.62 72.24
C LYS A 280 -62.65 -145.21 73.18
N ARG A 281 -62.67 -144.76 74.44
CA ARG A 281 -63.65 -145.18 75.46
C ARG A 281 -65.04 -144.56 75.27
N LEU A 282 -65.13 -143.34 74.73
CA LEU A 282 -66.41 -142.71 74.36
C LEU A 282 -67.02 -143.31 73.07
N ALA A 283 -66.21 -143.76 72.11
CA ALA A 283 -66.69 -144.39 70.88
C ALA A 283 -67.38 -145.75 71.11
N GLU A 284 -66.96 -146.53 72.12
CA GLU A 284 -67.61 -147.80 72.51
C GLU A 284 -68.95 -147.62 73.24
N LEU A 285 -69.16 -146.49 73.90
CA LEU A 285 -70.44 -146.14 74.55
C LEU A 285 -71.49 -145.62 73.56
N LEU A 286 -71.06 -145.11 72.39
CA LEU A 286 -71.95 -144.60 71.33
C LEU A 286 -72.63 -145.72 70.52
N LEU A 287 -72.01 -146.91 70.38
CA LEU A 287 -72.59 -148.05 69.66
C LEU A 287 -73.78 -148.71 70.37
N LYS A 288 -73.94 -148.53 71.69
CA LYS A 288 -75.09 -149.06 72.47
C LYS A 288 -76.27 -148.08 72.57
N VAL A 289 -76.06 -146.80 72.22
CA VAL A 289 -77.10 -145.76 72.22
C VAL A 289 -77.66 -145.52 70.80
N GLU A 290 -76.96 -145.99 69.77
CA GLU A 290 -77.42 -145.99 68.37
C GLU A 290 -78.57 -146.98 68.08
N GLU A 291 -78.88 -147.93 68.97
CA GLU A 291 -80.05 -148.83 68.84
C GLU A 291 -81.38 -148.19 69.34
N GLU A 292 -81.34 -147.16 70.19
CA GLU A 292 -82.56 -146.53 70.76
C GLU A 292 -82.97 -145.21 70.05
N ILE A 293 -82.15 -144.68 69.14
CA ILE A 293 -82.45 -143.42 68.42
C ILE A 293 -82.64 -143.69 66.92
N THR A 294 -83.44 -144.72 66.60
CA THR A 294 -84.02 -144.97 65.26
C THR A 294 -85.46 -144.44 65.12
N GLY A 295 -86.03 -143.79 66.13
CA GLY A 295 -87.47 -143.44 66.13
C GLY A 295 -87.84 -142.01 65.77
N ILE A 296 -87.13 -141.01 66.27
CA ILE A 296 -87.63 -139.62 66.34
C ILE A 296 -86.36 -138.75 66.40
N GLU A 297 -85.81 -138.16 65.34
CA GLU A 297 -86.38 -137.03 64.62
C GLU A 297 -85.53 -136.76 63.37
N LYS A 298 -85.92 -137.38 62.25
CA LYS A 298 -85.77 -136.76 60.94
C LYS A 298 -86.83 -135.67 60.84
N LYS A 299 -86.44 -134.39 60.97
CA LYS A 299 -86.95 -133.20 60.25
C LYS A 299 -86.66 -131.92 61.04
N LEU A 300 -85.76 -131.09 60.51
CA LEU A 300 -85.84 -129.62 60.30
C LEU A 300 -84.41 -129.03 60.37
N LYS A 301 -83.53 -129.20 59.38
CA LYS A 301 -83.43 -128.51 58.09
C LYS A 301 -83.78 -127.01 58.08
N ASN A 302 -82.75 -126.21 57.77
CA ASN A 302 -82.68 -124.92 57.04
C ASN A 302 -82.27 -123.71 57.91
N ASN A 303 -81.06 -123.13 57.76
CA ASN A 303 -80.49 -122.30 56.66
C ASN A 303 -80.45 -120.82 57.15
N VAL A 304 -79.57 -119.88 56.78
CA VAL A 304 -78.54 -119.72 55.73
C VAL A 304 -77.85 -118.34 55.95
N LYS A 305 -76.52 -118.29 55.74
CA LYS A 305 -75.68 -117.39 54.89
C LYS A 305 -76.02 -115.87 54.81
N LYS A 306 -75.18 -114.91 54.38
CA LYS A 306 -73.76 -114.66 54.02
C LYS A 306 -73.72 -113.22 53.43
N LYS A 307 -72.52 -112.63 53.39
CA LYS A 307 -71.95 -111.74 52.33
C LYS A 307 -72.51 -110.30 52.18
N VAL A 308 -71.83 -109.27 51.66
CA VAL A 308 -70.43 -108.83 51.29
C VAL A 308 -70.60 -107.39 50.72
N VAL A 309 -69.51 -106.60 50.67
CA VAL A 309 -68.91 -105.79 49.55
C VAL A 309 -68.56 -104.33 49.95
N CYS A 310 -67.33 -103.91 49.61
CA CYS A 310 -66.77 -102.55 49.51
C CYS A 310 -67.21 -101.79 48.22
N VAL A 311 -66.76 -100.52 48.02
CA VAL A 311 -66.21 -99.93 46.76
C VAL A 311 -65.98 -98.38 46.83
N ASP A 312 -64.79 -97.92 46.35
CA ASP A 312 -64.34 -96.65 45.66
C ASP A 312 -64.51 -95.22 46.27
N ALA A 313 -63.80 -94.11 45.90
CA ALA A 313 -62.74 -93.69 44.93
C ALA A 313 -62.22 -92.25 45.32
N ARG A 314 -60.92 -91.90 45.28
CA ARG A 314 -60.05 -91.13 44.31
C ARG A 314 -60.22 -89.59 44.06
N GLU A 315 -59.07 -88.88 44.20
CA GLU A 315 -58.39 -87.84 43.35
C GLU A 315 -58.53 -86.28 43.50
N PHE A 316 -57.39 -85.60 43.22
CA PHE A 316 -56.88 -84.19 43.38
C PHE A 316 -56.75 -83.47 41.97
N PRO A 317 -55.90 -82.43 41.64
CA PRO A 317 -55.64 -81.01 42.07
C PRO A 317 -55.38 -79.93 40.92
N LEU A 318 -55.13 -78.64 41.30
CA LEU A 318 -54.27 -77.49 40.81
C LEU A 318 -53.87 -77.16 39.30
N VAL A 319 -54.02 -75.84 38.92
CA VAL A 319 -53.04 -74.80 38.36
C VAL A 319 -52.73 -74.49 36.85
N VAL A 320 -52.90 -73.17 36.49
CA VAL A 320 -52.17 -72.16 35.60
C VAL A 320 -52.09 -72.25 34.03
N MET A 321 -52.35 -71.11 33.29
CA MET A 321 -51.41 -70.34 32.37
C MET A 321 -52.08 -69.34 31.33
N LEU A 322 -51.68 -68.04 31.38
CA LEU A 322 -51.33 -66.97 30.37
C LEU A 322 -52.16 -66.50 29.10
N CYS A 323 -52.28 -65.15 28.98
CA CYS A 323 -51.98 -64.22 27.83
C CYS A 323 -53.01 -63.69 26.75
N VAL A 324 -52.98 -62.34 26.55
CA VAL A 324 -53.06 -61.48 25.31
C VAL A 324 -54.31 -60.58 24.96
N LEU A 325 -54.08 -59.24 24.97
CA LEU A 325 -54.51 -58.12 24.07
C LEU A 325 -55.74 -57.17 24.30
N THR A 326 -55.43 -55.85 24.19
CA THR A 326 -56.12 -54.70 23.53
C THR A 326 -56.68 -53.47 24.30
N THR A 327 -56.03 -52.32 24.03
CA THR A 327 -56.51 -50.94 23.68
C THR A 327 -57.34 -50.05 24.64
N ILE A 328 -56.82 -48.84 24.94
CA ILE A 328 -57.26 -47.49 24.44
C ILE A 328 -56.51 -46.39 25.25
N CYS A 329 -55.60 -45.66 24.59
CA CYS A 329 -55.04 -44.39 25.09
C CYS A 329 -54.54 -43.53 23.92
N CYS A 330 -55.48 -42.94 23.15
CA CYS A 330 -55.14 -42.24 21.89
C CYS A 330 -55.83 -40.88 21.67
N VAL A 331 -56.39 -40.23 22.69
CA VAL A 331 -57.13 -38.96 22.49
C VAL A 331 -56.48 -37.74 23.17
N CYS A 332 -55.63 -37.91 24.18
CA CYS A 332 -55.03 -36.77 24.90
C CYS A 332 -53.70 -36.24 24.32
N VAL A 333 -52.96 -37.03 23.53
CA VAL A 333 -51.59 -36.64 23.10
C VAL A 333 -51.59 -35.82 21.80
N CYS A 334 -52.60 -35.97 20.94
CA CYS A 334 -52.60 -35.34 19.61
C CYS A 334 -53.03 -33.87 19.62
N VAL A 335 -53.99 -33.48 20.47
CA VAL A 335 -54.54 -32.10 20.49
C VAL A 335 -53.60 -31.10 21.17
N CYS A 336 -52.96 -31.48 22.27
CA CYS A 336 -51.97 -30.62 22.95
C CYS A 336 -50.73 -30.35 22.09
N VAL A 337 -50.25 -31.36 21.34
CA VAL A 337 -49.05 -31.21 20.51
C VAL A 337 -49.33 -30.31 19.29
N CYS A 338 -50.51 -30.38 18.69
CA CYS A 338 -50.86 -29.56 17.52
C CYS A 338 -50.97 -28.07 17.86
N VAL A 339 -51.56 -27.70 19.00
CA VAL A 339 -51.72 -26.29 19.43
C VAL A 339 -50.37 -25.66 19.79
N CYS A 340 -49.49 -26.39 20.48
CA CYS A 340 -48.14 -25.92 20.79
C CYS A 340 -47.31 -25.70 19.51
N LEU A 341 -47.48 -26.55 18.50
CA LEU A 341 -46.73 -26.45 17.24
C LEU A 341 -47.18 -25.23 16.41
N THR A 342 -48.47 -24.93 16.38
CA THR A 342 -48.99 -23.72 15.71
C THR A 342 -48.57 -22.42 16.41
N GLN A 343 -48.52 -22.42 17.75
CA GLN A 343 -48.06 -21.27 18.53
C GLN A 343 -46.57 -20.98 18.25
N LEU A 344 -45.73 -22.03 18.27
CA LEU A 344 -44.31 -21.91 17.96
C LEU A 344 -44.04 -21.49 16.51
N GLN A 345 -44.90 -21.91 15.57
CA GLN A 345 -44.79 -21.46 14.18
C GLN A 345 -45.10 -19.96 14.03
N LEU A 346 -46.13 -19.45 14.71
CA LEU A 346 -46.47 -18.03 14.74
C LEU A 346 -45.38 -17.18 15.40
N GLU A 347 -44.87 -17.60 16.56
CA GLU A 347 -43.76 -16.91 17.24
C GLU A 347 -42.51 -16.87 16.36
N ARG A 348 -42.21 -17.98 15.66
CA ARG A 348 -41.13 -18.04 14.69
C ARG A 348 -41.36 -17.05 13.55
N ASP A 349 -42.53 -17.05 12.92
CA ASP A 349 -42.83 -16.15 11.79
C ASP A 349 -42.80 -14.67 12.20
N GLU A 350 -43.27 -14.34 13.40
CA GLU A 350 -43.19 -12.98 13.96
C GLU A 350 -41.74 -12.57 14.28
N LEU A 351 -40.93 -13.49 14.81
CA LEU A 351 -39.49 -13.27 15.02
C LEU A 351 -38.74 -13.03 13.72
N TYR A 352 -39.00 -13.81 12.66
CA TYR A 352 -38.34 -13.61 11.36
C TYR A 352 -38.70 -12.26 10.73
N LYS A 353 -39.95 -11.82 10.87
CA LYS A 353 -40.41 -10.52 10.38
C LYS A 353 -39.76 -9.37 11.16
N THR A 354 -39.83 -9.42 12.49
CA THR A 354 -39.27 -8.37 13.37
C THR A 354 -37.74 -8.29 13.31
N TYR A 355 -37.06 -9.43 13.15
CA TYR A 355 -35.60 -9.48 12.97
C TYR A 355 -35.17 -8.72 11.71
N SER A 356 -35.85 -8.96 10.58
CA SER A 356 -35.57 -8.29 9.31
C SER A 356 -35.77 -6.77 9.43
N GLU A 357 -36.89 -6.34 10.01
CA GLU A 357 -37.16 -4.91 10.25
C GLU A 357 -36.16 -4.25 11.21
N SER A 358 -35.68 -4.99 12.23
CA SER A 358 -34.69 -4.50 13.19
C SER A 358 -33.31 -4.31 12.54
N ILE A 359 -32.89 -5.26 11.71
CA ILE A 359 -31.65 -5.16 10.94
C ILE A 359 -31.69 -3.96 10.00
N GLU A 360 -32.77 -3.79 9.24
CA GLU A 360 -32.93 -2.66 8.32
C GLU A 360 -32.88 -1.32 9.07
N LYS A 361 -33.51 -1.20 10.24
CA LYS A 361 -33.45 0.01 11.08
C LYS A 361 -32.02 0.30 11.57
N VAL A 362 -31.29 -0.72 12.00
CA VAL A 362 -29.90 -0.57 12.45
C VAL A 362 -28.99 -0.20 11.28
N GLN A 363 -29.14 -0.87 10.13
CA GLN A 363 -28.40 -0.57 8.91
C GLN A 363 -28.70 0.84 8.39
N HIS A 364 -29.97 1.26 8.36
CA HIS A 364 -30.34 2.62 7.97
C HIS A 364 -29.76 3.67 8.93
N LYS A 365 -29.78 3.41 10.25
CA LYS A 365 -29.19 4.31 11.25
C LYS A 365 -27.66 4.40 11.14
N ALA A 366 -27.00 3.27 10.86
CA ALA A 366 -25.55 3.23 10.60
C ALA A 366 -25.21 3.94 9.27
N GLY A 367 -26.00 3.71 8.23
CA GLY A 367 -25.88 4.37 6.92
C GLY A 367 -26.04 5.88 7.02
N LEU A 368 -27.04 6.37 7.77
CA LEU A 368 -27.24 7.80 7.99
C LEU A 368 -26.03 8.44 8.69
N LYS A 369 -25.44 7.75 9.67
CA LYS A 369 -24.21 8.21 10.35
C LYS A 369 -23.01 8.19 9.40
N SER A 370 -22.88 7.17 8.54
CA SER A 370 -21.83 7.11 7.52
C SER A 370 -21.93 8.29 6.58
N VAL A 371 -23.11 8.53 6.00
CA VAL A 371 -23.35 9.65 5.09
C VAL A 371 -23.08 11.00 5.76
N GLN A 372 -23.45 11.16 7.04
CA GLN A 372 -23.11 12.37 7.80
C GLN A 372 -21.61 12.56 8.04
N LEU A 373 -20.85 11.47 8.21
CA LEU A 373 -19.39 11.55 8.32
C LEU A 373 -18.76 11.85 6.97
N ASP A 374 -19.25 11.22 5.89
CA ASP A 374 -18.74 11.44 4.53
C ASP A 374 -18.99 12.88 4.06
N THR A 375 -20.18 13.43 4.36
CA THR A 375 -20.49 14.85 4.07
C THR A 375 -19.64 15.82 4.88
N LYS A 376 -19.30 15.50 6.14
CA LYS A 376 -18.36 16.30 6.93
C LYS A 376 -16.93 16.18 6.41
N LEU A 377 -16.52 14.99 6.01
CA LEU A 377 -15.18 14.73 5.49
C LEU A 377 -14.97 15.48 4.18
N THR A 378 -15.90 15.35 3.23
CA THR A 378 -15.88 16.10 1.96
C THR A 378 -15.84 17.61 2.19
N ALA A 379 -16.69 18.16 3.07
CA ALA A 379 -16.65 19.59 3.39
C ALA A 379 -15.31 20.05 4.00
N LEU A 380 -14.69 19.23 4.86
CA LEU A 380 -13.35 19.54 5.42
C LEU A 380 -12.27 19.45 4.35
N THR A 381 -12.36 18.49 3.43
CA THR A 381 -11.44 18.37 2.29
C THR A 381 -11.54 19.59 1.38
N ASP A 382 -12.74 20.04 1.04
CA ASP A 382 -12.94 21.23 0.20
C ASP A 382 -12.34 22.49 0.84
N VAL A 383 -12.50 22.65 2.16
CA VAL A 383 -11.88 23.75 2.90
C VAL A 383 -10.36 23.63 2.87
N LEU A 384 -9.81 22.43 3.07
CA LEU A 384 -8.37 22.19 3.00
C LEU A 384 -7.81 22.56 1.63
N GLU A 385 -8.41 22.07 0.55
CA GLU A 385 -7.99 22.36 -0.83
C GLU A 385 -8.02 23.86 -1.12
N LYS A 386 -9.08 24.56 -0.69
CA LYS A 386 -9.19 26.01 -0.84
C LYS A 386 -8.10 26.76 -0.07
N THR A 387 -7.82 26.37 1.18
CA THR A 387 -6.75 27.00 1.97
C THR A 387 -5.36 26.73 1.39
N HIS A 388 -5.13 25.53 0.85
CA HIS A 388 -3.88 25.17 0.20
C HIS A 388 -3.66 25.98 -1.08
N ALA A 389 -4.70 26.12 -1.91
CA ALA A 389 -4.66 26.96 -3.11
C ALA A 389 -4.39 28.44 -2.79
N GLN A 390 -5.02 28.96 -1.73
CA GLN A 390 -4.77 30.32 -1.24
C GLN A 390 -3.34 30.51 -0.74
N LEU A 391 -2.81 29.57 0.05
CA LEU A 391 -1.43 29.58 0.51
C LEU A 391 -0.44 29.55 -0.66
N HIS A 392 -0.67 28.66 -1.63
CA HIS A 392 0.18 28.55 -2.81
C HIS A 392 0.18 29.85 -3.63
N SER A 393 -0.98 30.50 -3.78
CA SER A 393 -1.09 31.81 -4.43
C SER A 393 -0.29 32.89 -3.69
N VAL A 394 -0.42 33.00 -2.37
CA VAL A 394 0.31 34.00 -1.55
C VAL A 394 1.81 33.75 -1.57
N LEU A 395 2.25 32.50 -1.46
CA LEU A 395 3.67 32.13 -1.52
C LEU A 395 4.27 32.46 -2.89
N SER A 396 3.52 32.24 -3.97
CA SER A 396 3.98 32.60 -5.33
C SER A 396 4.03 34.11 -5.58
N ALA A 397 3.19 34.90 -4.92
CA ALA A 397 3.13 36.35 -5.11
C ALA A 397 4.21 37.12 -4.32
N THR A 398 4.74 36.53 -3.24
CA THR A 398 5.57 37.24 -2.27
C THR A 398 7.09 37.10 -2.50
N ASN A 399 7.54 36.23 -3.41
CA ASN A 399 8.96 35.99 -3.75
C ASN A 399 9.87 35.92 -2.51
N MET A 400 9.38 35.34 -1.41
CA MET A 400 10.12 35.23 -0.15
C MET A 400 11.16 34.10 -0.25
N ASP A 401 12.22 34.18 0.57
CA ASP A 401 13.20 33.10 0.68
C ASP A 401 12.55 31.82 1.23
N GLN A 402 12.50 30.80 0.37
CA GLN A 402 11.88 29.50 0.65
C GLN A 402 12.51 28.80 1.87
N THR A 403 13.79 29.06 2.15
CA THR A 403 14.55 28.37 3.20
C THR A 403 14.18 28.91 4.58
N ALA A 404 14.19 30.24 4.74
CA ALA A 404 13.75 30.90 5.97
C ALA A 404 12.26 30.64 6.27
N LEU A 405 11.42 30.58 5.23
CA LEU A 405 9.99 30.29 5.37
C LEU A 405 9.74 28.85 5.82
N ALA A 406 10.52 27.88 5.31
CA ALA A 406 10.45 26.49 5.74
C ALA A 406 10.89 26.32 7.20
N GLU A 407 11.94 27.02 7.65
CA GLU A 407 12.36 26.99 9.06
C GLU A 407 11.30 27.55 10.01
N VAL A 408 10.68 28.67 9.65
CA VAL A 408 9.57 29.26 10.42
C VAL A 408 8.35 28.33 10.42
N ALA A 409 8.00 27.74 9.28
CA ALA A 409 6.90 26.79 9.16
C ALA A 409 7.13 25.54 10.02
N ASN A 410 8.33 24.97 10.00
CA ASN A 410 8.70 23.82 10.83
C ASN A 410 8.60 24.15 12.32
N LYS A 411 9.07 25.33 12.73
CA LYS A 411 9.00 25.75 14.14
C LYS A 411 7.55 25.99 14.60
N ILE A 412 6.69 26.52 13.72
CA ILE A 412 5.26 26.65 14.00
C ILE A 412 4.60 25.27 14.08
N GLN A 413 4.96 24.34 13.19
CA GLN A 413 4.44 22.97 13.19
C GLN A 413 4.80 22.23 14.48
N GLU A 414 6.07 22.28 14.90
CA GLU A 414 6.53 21.68 16.17
C GLU A 414 5.77 22.25 17.39
N ASN A 415 5.54 23.56 17.41
CA ASN A 415 4.76 24.20 18.48
C ASN A 415 3.30 23.77 18.48
N LEU A 416 2.67 23.65 17.30
CA LEU A 416 1.30 23.15 17.16
C LEU A 416 1.19 21.69 17.61
N ASP A 417 2.14 20.84 17.22
CA ASP A 417 2.16 19.43 17.60
C ASP A 417 2.38 19.24 19.11
N SER A 418 3.28 20.03 19.71
CA SER A 418 3.48 20.06 21.16
C SER A 418 2.21 20.49 21.91
N SER A 419 1.54 21.54 21.43
CA SER A 419 0.27 22.02 22.00
C SER A 419 -0.85 20.99 21.86
N ASN A 420 -0.99 20.38 20.68
CA ASN A 420 -1.98 19.33 20.41
C ASN A 420 -1.75 18.09 21.29
N ASN A 421 -0.50 17.68 21.47
CA ASN A 421 -0.17 16.58 22.38
C ASN A 421 -0.51 16.92 23.83
N SER A 422 -0.23 18.15 24.26
CA SER A 422 -0.63 18.63 25.59
C SER A 422 -2.15 18.60 25.76
N ILE A 423 -2.92 19.02 24.74
CA ILE A 423 -4.38 18.95 24.74
C ILE A 423 -4.86 17.49 24.86
N LYS A 424 -4.30 16.57 24.08
CA LYS A 424 -4.66 15.13 24.17
C LYS A 424 -4.39 14.56 25.56
N VAL A 425 -3.23 14.87 26.14
CA VAL A 425 -2.87 14.43 27.50
C VAL A 425 -3.84 15.01 28.54
N LEU A 426 -4.19 16.30 28.43
CA LEU A 426 -5.15 16.93 29.33
C LEU A 426 -6.57 16.34 29.17
N GLN A 427 -7.02 16.06 27.94
CA GLN A 427 -8.30 15.41 27.69
C GLN A 427 -8.34 13.98 28.27
N TYR A 428 -7.25 13.23 28.12
CA TYR A 428 -7.11 11.90 28.70
C TYR A 428 -7.16 11.95 30.24
N LYS A 429 -6.41 12.87 30.85
CA LYS A 429 -6.46 13.10 32.31
C LYS A 429 -7.86 13.51 32.76
N LYS A 430 -8.53 14.41 32.03
CA LYS A 430 -9.92 14.79 32.30
C LYS A 430 -10.87 13.60 32.23
N ALA A 431 -10.73 12.72 31.24
CA ALA A 431 -11.54 11.51 31.11
C ALA A 431 -11.29 10.53 32.26
N GLN A 432 -10.03 10.34 32.68
CA GLN A 432 -9.69 9.53 33.85
C GLN A 432 -10.32 10.11 35.13
N ILE A 433 -10.18 11.41 35.37
CA ILE A 433 -10.77 12.09 36.54
C ILE A 433 -12.30 11.97 36.52
N SER A 434 -12.93 12.12 35.34
CA SER A 434 -14.39 11.97 35.18
C SER A 434 -14.85 10.53 35.47
N LYS A 435 -14.05 9.53 35.09
CA LYS A 435 -14.33 8.12 35.36
C LYS A 435 -14.18 7.79 36.84
N VAL A 436 -13.14 8.31 37.51
CA VAL A 436 -12.93 8.15 38.95
C VAL A 436 -14.01 8.87 39.75
N SER A 437 -14.33 10.12 39.41
CA SER A 437 -15.41 10.87 40.08
C SER A 437 -16.80 10.26 39.87
N GLY A 438 -17.07 9.66 38.70
CA GLY A 438 -18.30 8.89 38.47
C GLY A 438 -18.40 7.59 39.28
N LEU A 439 -17.26 7.00 39.65
CA LEU A 439 -17.18 5.84 40.55
C LEU A 439 -17.32 6.21 42.04
N PHE A 440 -17.10 7.48 42.41
CA PHE A 440 -17.28 8.00 43.78
C PHE A 440 -18.66 8.65 44.01
N MET A 441 -19.51 8.76 42.98
CA MET A 441 -20.88 9.30 43.06
C MET A 441 -21.98 8.23 43.02
N TYR A 442 -21.61 6.95 43.05
CA TYR A 442 -22.47 5.80 43.37
C TYR A 442 -21.95 5.19 44.67
#